data_AF-A0A6M2BUH3-F1
#
_entry.id   AF-A0A6M2BUH3-F1
#
_cell.length_a   1.000
_cell.length_b   1.000
_cell.length_c   1.000
_cell.angle_alpha   90.00
_cell.angle_beta   90.00
_cell.angle_gamma   90.00
#
_symmetry.space_group_name_H-M   'P 1'
#
loop_
_entity.id
_entity.type
_entity.pdbx_description
1 polymer ?
#
loop_
_entity_poly.entity_id
_entity_poly.type
_entity_poly.pdbx_seq_one_letter_code
_entity_poly.pdbx_strand_id
1 'polypeptide(L)'
;MSLTEAFVDLPTLQDCCNALIELLKKYSSTESDAALCLRILRPIFDEILSGERIEPYGEIPCAYYFHQGSLSRHLELEEAYSKFATAARGINREKLIAFVNQAKDNALKKNYE
;
A
#
# COMPACT_ATOMS: atom_id res chain seq x y z
N MET A 1 -11.85 20.73 14.26
CA MET A 1 -12.00 19.95 13.01
C MET A 1 -11.09 18.74 13.20
N SER A 2 -11.62 17.62 13.70
CA SER A 2 -10.79 16.47 14.08
C SER A 2 -10.25 15.83 12.81
N LEU A 3 -8.92 15.91 12.62
CA LEU A 3 -8.23 15.12 11.62
C LEU A 3 -8.39 13.67 12.03
N THR A 4 -9.18 12.91 11.28
CA THR A 4 -9.13 11.45 11.33
C THR A 4 -7.71 11.02 10.98
N GLU A 5 -6.86 10.79 11.99
CA GLU A 5 -5.48 10.36 11.77
C GLU A 5 -5.50 8.93 11.24
N ALA A 6 -5.20 8.77 9.95
CA ALA A 6 -4.88 7.46 9.40
C ALA A 6 -3.54 7.02 10.00
N PHE A 7 -3.48 5.79 10.49
CA PHE A 7 -2.27 5.21 11.07
C PHE A 7 -1.63 4.23 10.08
N VAL A 8 -0.31 4.28 9.99
CA VAL A 8 0.49 3.36 9.18
C VAL A 8 1.07 2.28 10.08
N ASP A 9 0.79 1.02 9.76
CA ASP A 9 1.41 -0.12 10.42
C ASP A 9 2.81 -0.35 9.83
N LEU A 10 3.83 0.22 10.48
CA LEU A 10 5.21 0.27 9.98
C LEU A 10 5.79 -1.12 9.65
N PRO A 11 5.66 -2.17 10.49
CA PRO A 11 6.08 -3.52 10.13
C PRO A 11 5.46 -4.03 8.83
N THR A 12 4.13 -3.93 8.69
CA THR A 12 3.43 -4.35 7.46
C THR A 12 3.88 -3.54 6.25
N LEU A 13 4.11 -2.23 6.42
CA LEU A 13 4.60 -1.37 5.35
C LEU A 13 6.03 -1.75 4.92
N GLN A 14 6.91 -2.05 5.87
CA GLN A 14 8.28 -2.50 5.60
C GLN A 14 8.31 -3.85 4.87
N ASP A 15 7.45 -4.79 5.25
CA ASP A 15 7.31 -6.07 4.55
C ASP A 15 6.84 -5.88 3.10
N CYS A 16 5.82 -5.04 2.89
CA CYS A 16 5.34 -4.71 1.54
C CYS A 16 6.41 -4.00 0.71
N CYS A 17 7.18 -3.10 1.34
CA CYS A 17 8.29 -2.38 0.73
C CYS A 17 9.39 -3.35 0.25
N ASN A 18 9.83 -4.27 1.11
CA ASN A 18 10.83 -5.27 0.76
C ASN A 18 10.36 -6.17 -0.38
N ALA A 19 9.12 -6.67 -0.32
CA ALA A 19 8.56 -7.50 -1.38
C ALA A 19 8.53 -6.79 -2.74
N LEU A 20 8.13 -5.51 -2.77
CA LEU A 20 8.12 -4.71 -3.99
C LEU A 20 9.54 -4.46 -4.53
N ILE A 21 10.52 -4.19 -3.66
CA ILE A 21 11.92 -4.01 -4.04
C ILE A 21 12.49 -5.26 -4.70
N GLU A 22 12.23 -6.44 -4.13
CA GLU A 22 12.72 -7.71 -4.68
C GLU A 22 12.17 -7.99 -6.07
N LEU A 23 10.87 -7.78 -6.26
CA LEU A 23 10.23 -7.94 -7.56
C LEU A 23 10.75 -6.92 -8.58
N LEU A 24 10.87 -5.65 -8.21
CA LEU A 24 11.43 -4.64 -9.11
C LEU A 24 12.86 -4.97 -9.51
N LYS A 25 13.70 -5.46 -8.59
CA LYS A 25 15.07 -5.92 -8.91
C LYS A 25 15.06 -7.12 -9.85
N LYS A 26 14.20 -8.12 -9.60
CA LYS A 26 14.03 -9.31 -10.46
C LYS A 26 13.71 -8.90 -11.91
N TYR A 27 12.76 -7.99 -12.09
CA TYR A 27 12.30 -7.55 -13.41
C TYR A 27 13.15 -6.45 -14.06
N SER A 28 14.02 -5.77 -13.31
CA SER A 28 14.87 -4.68 -13.86
C SER A 28 15.81 -5.12 -14.99
N SER A 29 16.09 -6.42 -15.11
CA SER A 29 16.94 -6.97 -16.17
C SER A 29 16.21 -7.12 -17.51
N THR A 30 14.88 -7.23 -17.49
CA THR A 30 14.04 -7.48 -18.68
C THR A 30 13.04 -6.35 -18.96
N GLU A 31 12.72 -5.53 -17.97
CA GLU A 31 11.76 -4.44 -18.02
C GLU A 31 12.43 -3.11 -17.63
N SER A 32 12.66 -2.22 -18.61
CA SER A 32 13.26 -0.90 -18.33
C SER A 32 12.42 -0.07 -17.36
N ASP A 33 11.10 -0.22 -17.43
CA ASP A 33 10.16 0.49 -16.55
C ASP A 33 10.24 -0.02 -15.10
N ALA A 34 10.59 -1.28 -14.87
CA ALA A 34 10.83 -1.79 -13.51
C ALA A 34 12.08 -1.13 -12.89
N ALA A 35 13.15 -0.99 -13.68
CA ALA A 35 14.36 -0.29 -13.24
C ALA A 35 14.10 1.21 -12.97
N LEU A 36 13.27 1.85 -13.81
CA LEU A 36 12.85 3.23 -13.62
C LEU A 36 12.02 3.39 -12.33
N CYS A 37 11.01 2.53 -12.13
CA CYS A 37 10.18 2.54 -10.92
C CYS A 37 11.01 2.32 -9.66
N LEU A 38 11.99 1.40 -9.69
CA LEU A 38 12.90 1.18 -8.57
C LEU A 38 13.71 2.43 -8.24
N ARG A 39 14.17 3.18 -9.24
CA ARG A 39 14.89 4.45 -9.04
C ARG A 39 14.00 5.54 -8.45
N ILE A 40 12.77 5.67 -8.95
CA ILE A 40 11.82 6.69 -8.50
C ILE A 40 11.35 6.41 -7.07
N LEU A 41 11.06 5.15 -6.75
CA LEU A 41 10.56 4.75 -5.42
C LEU A 41 11.67 4.62 -4.36
N ARG A 42 12.95 4.56 -4.77
CA ARG A 42 14.11 4.39 -3.87
C ARG A 42 14.07 5.33 -2.65
N PRO A 43 13.86 6.65 -2.79
CA PRO A 43 13.88 7.55 -1.63
C PRO A 43 12.76 7.23 -0.64
N ILE A 44 11.57 6.87 -1.13
CA ILE A 44 10.42 6.48 -0.31
C ILE A 44 10.73 5.17 0.43
N PHE A 45 11.34 4.21 -0.25
CA PHE A 45 11.77 2.96 0.37
C PHE A 45 12.80 3.19 1.47
N ASP A 46 13.78 4.05 1.24
CA ASP A 46 14.83 4.36 2.22
C ASP A 46 14.23 5.07 3.47
N GLU A 47 13.26 5.98 3.30
CA GLU A 47 12.51 6.61 4.40
C GLU A 47 11.69 5.59 5.22
N ILE A 48 11.02 4.65 4.55
CA ILE A 48 10.19 3.63 5.20
C ILE A 48 11.05 2.60 5.96
N LEU A 49 12.15 2.15 5.34
CA LEU A 49 13.02 1.13 5.91
C LEU A 49 13.88 1.68 7.07
N SER A 50 14.20 2.97 7.05
CA SER A 50 14.85 3.64 8.20
C SER A 50 13.88 3.90 9.35
N GLY A 51 12.57 3.87 9.09
CA GLY A 51 11.54 4.21 10.08
C GLY A 51 11.44 5.71 10.36
N GLU A 52 12.06 6.56 9.54
CA GLU A 52 12.01 8.01 9.69
C GLU A 52 10.61 8.59 9.39
N ARG A 53 9.79 7.88 8.61
CA ARG A 53 8.45 8.34 8.22
C ARG A 53 7.35 7.34 8.52
N ILE A 54 6.40 7.78 9.36
CA ILE A 54 5.25 7.01 9.83
C ILE A 54 3.92 7.66 9.37
N GLU A 55 4.01 8.74 8.59
CA GLU A 55 2.83 9.43 8.08
C GLU A 55 2.25 8.75 6.84
N PRO A 56 0.91 8.73 6.69
CA PRO A 56 0.25 8.27 5.48
C PRO A 56 0.69 9.00 4.22
N TYR A 57 0.94 8.25 3.16
CA TYR A 57 1.16 8.79 1.82
C TYR A 57 -0.18 9.02 1.11
N GLY A 58 -0.37 10.21 0.54
CA GLY A 58 -1.54 10.51 -0.29
C GLY A 58 -1.46 9.84 -1.67
N GLU A 59 -0.41 10.17 -2.41
CA GLU A 59 -0.12 9.60 -3.74
C GLU A 59 1.25 8.96 -3.76
N ILE A 60 1.34 7.83 -4.45
CA ILE A 60 2.57 7.06 -4.62
C ILE A 60 2.92 7.08 -6.09
N PRO A 61 4.18 7.42 -6.44
CA PRO A 61 4.59 7.52 -7.83
C PRO A 61 4.58 6.13 -8.50
N CYS A 62 4.65 6.14 -9.82
CA CYS A 62 4.69 4.97 -10.68
C CYS A 62 3.39 4.16 -10.83
N ALA A 63 2.28 4.54 -10.18
CA ALA A 63 0.98 3.86 -10.29
C ALA A 63 0.57 3.51 -11.74
N TYR A 64 0.79 4.43 -12.68
CA TYR A 64 0.51 4.21 -14.10
C TYR A 64 1.21 2.96 -14.65
N TYR A 65 2.49 2.76 -14.35
CA TYR A 65 3.27 1.64 -14.89
C TYR A 65 2.71 0.28 -14.46
N PHE A 66 2.21 0.19 -13.23
CA PHE A 66 1.66 -1.04 -12.65
C PHE A 66 0.24 -1.34 -13.10
N HIS A 67 -0.62 -0.32 -13.28
CA HIS A 67 -2.04 -0.54 -13.58
C HIS A 67 -2.39 -0.45 -15.08
N GLN A 68 -1.63 0.32 -15.84
CA GLN A 68 -1.96 0.63 -17.25
C GLN A 68 -0.74 0.58 -18.18
N GLY A 69 0.47 0.58 -17.64
CA GLY A 69 1.71 0.55 -18.40
C GLY A 69 2.25 -0.85 -18.63
N SER A 70 3.53 -0.91 -18.99
CA SER A 70 4.25 -2.15 -19.34
C SER A 70 4.35 -3.17 -18.21
N LEU A 71 4.22 -2.76 -16.94
CA LEU A 71 4.32 -3.64 -15.78
C LEU A 71 2.97 -4.30 -15.42
N SER A 72 1.86 -3.84 -16.00
CA SER A 72 0.51 -4.42 -15.78
C SER A 72 0.39 -5.87 -16.26
N ARG A 73 1.27 -6.31 -17.16
CA ARG A 73 1.36 -7.72 -17.58
C ARG A 73 1.94 -8.66 -16.51
N HIS A 74 2.59 -8.09 -15.49
CA HIS A 74 3.25 -8.83 -14.41
C HIS A 74 2.39 -8.74 -13.15
N LEU A 75 1.42 -9.67 -13.01
CA LEU A 75 0.45 -9.64 -11.92
C LEU A 75 1.09 -9.55 -10.53
N GLU A 76 2.22 -10.23 -10.31
CA GLU A 76 2.94 -10.17 -9.03
C GLU A 76 3.46 -8.76 -8.70
N LEU A 77 3.88 -7.98 -9.70
CA LEU A 77 4.31 -6.58 -9.51
C LEU A 77 3.13 -5.67 -9.21
N GLU A 78 2.00 -5.85 -9.91
CA GLU A 78 0.79 -5.07 -9.66
C GLU A 78 0.23 -5.33 -8.25
N GLU A 79 0.18 -6.60 -7.84
CA GLU A 79 -0.27 -6.98 -6.50
C GLU A 79 0.65 -6.44 -5.41
N ALA A 80 1.96 -6.56 -5.59
CA ALA A 80 2.94 -6.04 -4.63
C ALA A 80 2.86 -4.52 -4.51
N TYR A 81 2.72 -3.81 -5.63
CA TYR A 81 2.53 -2.36 -5.63
C TYR A 81 1.22 -1.97 -4.95
N SER A 82 0.12 -2.68 -5.20
CA SER A 82 -1.18 -2.41 -4.59
C SER A 82 -1.17 -2.62 -3.07
N LYS A 83 -0.50 -3.68 -2.60
CA LYS A 83 -0.30 -3.95 -1.16
C LYS A 83 0.54 -2.86 -0.50
N PHE A 84 1.67 -2.52 -1.11
CA PHE A 84 2.51 -1.40 -0.68
C PHE A 84 1.72 -0.10 -0.61
N ALA A 85 0.95 0.22 -1.66
CA ALA A 85 0.21 1.47 -1.73
C ALA A 85 -0.92 1.57 -0.71
N THR A 86 -1.57 0.45 -0.42
CA THR A 86 -2.59 0.36 0.62
C THR A 86 -1.97 0.55 2.00
N ALA A 87 -0.85 -0.12 2.28
CA ALA A 87 -0.15 0.01 3.56
C ALA A 87 0.36 1.44 3.78
N ALA A 88 0.92 2.06 2.74
CA ALA A 88 1.46 3.41 2.79
C ALA A 88 0.37 4.49 2.97
N ARG A 89 -0.85 4.27 2.47
CA ARG A 89 -2.01 5.16 2.73
C ARG A 89 -2.54 5.07 4.17
N GLY A 90 -2.16 4.03 4.90
CA GLY A 90 -2.63 3.80 6.26
C GLY A 90 -4.12 3.47 6.35
N ILE A 91 -4.56 3.15 7.56
CA ILE A 91 -5.96 2.80 7.84
C ILE A 91 -6.59 3.91 8.68
N ASN A 92 -7.75 4.39 8.24
CA ASN A 92 -8.57 5.31 9.04
C ASN A 92 -9.30 4.53 10.13
N ARG A 93 -8.79 4.63 11.36
CA ARG A 93 -9.27 3.87 12.51
C ARG A 93 -10.73 4.16 12.87
N GLU A 94 -11.16 5.42 12.76
CA GLU A 94 -12.56 5.80 13.07
C GLU A 94 -13.54 5.18 12.07
N LYS A 95 -13.22 5.22 10.77
CA LYS A 95 -14.03 4.57 9.74
C LYS A 95 -14.09 3.06 9.94
N LEU A 96 -12.97 2.43 10.32
CA LEU A 96 -12.95 0.99 10.60
C LEU A 96 -13.83 0.63 11.80
N ILE A 97 -13.74 1.40 12.90
CA ILE A 97 -14.57 1.18 14.09
C ILE A 97 -16.05 1.35 13.75
N ALA A 98 -16.42 2.41 13.02
CA ALA A 98 -17.79 2.66 12.60
C ALA A 98 -18.34 1.51 11.75
N PHE A 99 -17.55 1.01 10.79
CA PHE A 99 -17.93 -0.12 9.95
C PHE A 99 -18.14 -1.41 10.76
N VAL A 100 -17.21 -1.73 11.68
CA VAL A 100 -17.33 -2.92 12.54
C VAL A 100 -18.57 -2.84 13.43
N ASN A 101 -18.86 -1.67 14.00
CA ASN A 101 -20.05 -1.48 14.82
C ASN A 101 -21.32 -1.65 13.99
N GLN A 102 -21.39 -1.03 12.80
CA GLN A 102 -22.52 -1.19 11.89
C GLN A 102 -22.73 -2.67 11.47
N ALA A 103 -21.65 -3.39 11.19
CA ALA A 103 -21.71 -4.81 10.85
C ALA A 103 -22.24 -5.67 12.02
N LYS A 104 -21.83 -5.36 13.25
CA LYS A 104 -22.33 -6.03 14.48
C LYS A 104 -23.81 -5.77 14.70
N ASP A 105 -24.26 -4.52 14.56
CA ASP A 105 -25.68 -4.16 14.71
C ASP A 105 -26.57 -4.87 13.67
N ASN A 106 -26.08 -4.98 12.43
CA ASN A 106 -26.79 -5.69 11.36
C ASN A 106 -26.82 -7.22 11.57
N ALA A 107 -25.74 -7.80 12.12
CA ALA A 107 -25.71 -9.22 12.47
C ALA A 107 -26.62 -9.55 13.65
N LEU A 108 -26.74 -8.66 14.63
CA LEU A 108 -27.67 -8.82 15.75
C LEU A 108 -29.12 -8.76 15.28
N LYS A 109 -29.49 -7.84 14.38
CA LYS A 109 -30.85 -7.75 13.83
C LYS A 109 -31.30 -8.99 13.06
N LYS A 110 -30.38 -9.65 12.33
CA LYS A 110 -30.69 -10.89 11.59
C LYS A 110 -30.91 -12.13 12.48
N ASN A 111 -30.60 -12.09 13.77
CA ASN A 111 -30.83 -13.21 14.69
C ASN A 111 -32.19 -13.12 15.42
N TYR A 112 -32.99 -12.09 15.14
CA TYR A 112 -34.31 -11.87 15.74
C TYR A 112 -35.47 -11.85 14.72
N GLU A 113 -35.22 -12.29 13.48
CA GLU A 113 -36.24 -12.48 12.43
C GLU A 113 -36.48 -13.97 12.14
#